data_AF-A0A836LWM3-F1
#
_entry.id   AF-A0A836LWM3-F1
#
_cell.length_a   1.000
_cell.length_b   1.000
_cell.length_c   1.000
_cell.angle_alpha   90.00
_cell.angle_beta   90.00
_cell.angle_gamma   90.00
#
_symmetry.space_group_name_H-M   'P 1'
#
loop_
_entity.id
_entity.type
_entity.pdbx_description
1 polymer ?
#
loop_
_entity_poly.entity_id
_entity_poly.type
_entity_poly.pdbx_seq_one_letter_code
_entity_poly.pdbx_strand_id
1 'polypeptide(L)'
;MRVVVTEDKATIINLPGDIQDIAILMHAFVKYILNKHISDFFDYAYFKGKTDIEIVPDATNRKLLWGHYKAHESGEYILEIIEQQPYQIEPPLSANCIVMVPFQEKVIAKGNDLYFMKID
;
A
#
# COMPACT_ATOMS: atom_id res chain seq x y z
N MET A 1 4.98 48.25 18.06
CA MET A 1 5.07 46.83 18.49
C MET A 1 4.50 45.98 17.36
N ARG A 2 5.28 45.09 16.74
CA ARG A 2 4.80 44.25 15.62
C ARG A 2 4.20 42.99 16.23
N VAL A 3 2.88 42.81 16.13
CA VAL A 3 2.19 41.61 16.61
C VAL A 3 2.59 40.46 15.70
N VAL A 4 3.33 39.48 16.24
CA VAL A 4 3.61 38.23 15.54
C VAL A 4 2.44 37.30 15.84
N VAL A 5 1.56 37.11 14.84
CA VAL A 5 0.51 36.10 14.92
C VAL A 5 1.13 34.78 14.50
N THR A 6 1.29 33.85 15.43
CA THR A 6 1.59 32.45 15.12
C THR A 6 0.27 31.74 14.83
N GLU A 7 0.09 31.28 13.59
CA GLU A 7 -1.04 30.42 13.22
C GLU A 7 -0.75 28.99 13.67
N ASP A 8 -1.63 28.42 14.51
CA ASP A 8 -1.61 27.00 14.80
C ASP A 8 -2.04 26.22 13.55
N LYS A 9 -1.17 25.33 13.06
CA LYS A 9 -1.44 24.48 11.90
C LYS A 9 -1.51 23.03 12.34
N ALA A 10 -2.72 22.46 12.28
CA ALA A 10 -2.96 21.04 12.52
C ALA A 10 -3.44 20.37 11.21
N THR A 11 -3.00 19.14 10.97
CA THR A 11 -3.56 18.27 9.93
C THR A 11 -4.38 17.18 10.59
N ILE A 12 -5.67 17.12 10.27
CA ILE A 12 -6.59 16.09 10.79
C ILE A 12 -6.82 15.08 9.67
N ILE A 13 -6.68 13.80 9.98
CA ILE A 13 -6.92 12.69 9.04
C ILE A 13 -7.92 11.76 9.70
N ASN A 14 -9.09 11.60 9.06
CA ASN A 14 -10.09 10.62 9.48
C ASN A 14 -9.84 9.32 8.73
N LEU A 15 -9.75 8.23 9.48
CA LEU A 15 -9.55 6.88 8.96
C LEU A 15 -10.83 6.04 9.17
N PRO A 16 -11.06 5.00 8.36
CA PRO A 16 -12.15 4.05 8.56
C PRO A 16 -11.98 3.30 9.89
N GLY A 17 -13.01 2.54 10.30
CA GLY A 17 -12.99 1.77 11.55
C GLY A 17 -12.38 0.37 11.44
N ASP A 18 -12.12 -0.12 10.22
CA ASP A 18 -11.50 -1.43 10.00
C ASP A 18 -9.98 -1.35 10.16
N ILE A 19 -9.40 -2.26 10.94
CA ILE A 19 -7.98 -2.21 11.29
C ILE A 19 -7.05 -2.43 10.08
N GLN A 20 -7.45 -3.27 9.14
CA GLN A 20 -6.65 -3.52 7.94
C GLN A 20 -6.68 -2.29 7.05
N ASP A 21 -7.85 -1.68 6.84
CA ASP A 21 -7.99 -0.44 6.09
C ASP A 21 -7.22 0.71 6.75
N ILE A 22 -7.32 0.85 8.08
CA ILE A 22 -6.51 1.84 8.83
C ILE A 22 -5.04 1.64 8.54
N ALA A 23 -4.52 0.42 8.69
CA ALA A 23 -3.10 0.13 8.50
C ALA A 23 -2.66 0.39 7.05
N ILE A 24 -3.45 -0.02 6.04
CA ILE A 24 -3.16 0.27 4.63
C ILE A 24 -3.07 1.79 4.41
N LEU A 25 -4.07 2.55 4.88
CA LEU A 25 -4.12 4.00 4.67
C LEU A 25 -3.01 4.73 5.43
N MET A 26 -2.63 4.22 6.60
CA MET A 26 -1.48 4.73 7.36
C MET A 26 -0.19 4.64 6.55
N HIS A 27 0.08 3.48 5.94
CA HIS A 27 1.28 3.27 5.12
C HIS A 27 1.22 3.98 3.75
N ALA A 28 0.07 3.98 3.09
CA ALA A 28 -0.06 4.50 1.73
C ALA A 28 -0.23 6.03 1.66
N PHE A 29 -1.03 6.62 2.56
CA PHE A 29 -1.44 8.03 2.44
C PHE A 29 -1.01 8.88 3.63
N VAL A 30 -1.15 8.40 4.87
CA VAL A 30 -0.75 9.19 6.05
C VAL A 30 0.75 9.40 6.07
N LYS A 31 1.54 8.34 5.82
CA LYS A 31 2.99 8.45 5.66
C LYS A 31 3.37 9.52 4.63
N TYR A 32 2.66 9.61 3.51
CA TYR A 32 2.86 10.66 2.52
C TYR A 32 2.53 12.06 3.06
N ILE A 33 1.35 12.26 3.65
CA ILE A 33 0.93 13.57 4.17
C ILE A 33 1.95 14.12 5.17
N LEU A 34 2.50 13.25 6.02
CA LEU A 34 3.52 13.61 7.02
C LEU A 34 4.88 13.93 6.38
N ASN A 35 5.22 13.29 5.25
CA ASN A 35 6.51 13.41 4.59
C ASN A 35 6.49 14.23 3.29
N LYS A 36 5.38 14.91 2.96
CA LYS A 36 5.18 15.65 1.70
C LYS A 36 6.21 16.75 1.37
N HIS A 37 7.06 17.10 2.33
CA HIS A 37 8.12 18.09 2.18
C HIS A 37 9.44 17.46 1.68
N ILE A 38 9.53 16.12 1.65
CA ILE A 38 10.65 15.37 1.10
C ILE A 38 10.42 15.23 -0.40
N SER A 39 11.32 15.79 -1.22
CA SER A 39 11.12 15.98 -2.66
C SER A 39 11.07 14.69 -3.47
N ASP A 40 11.78 13.65 -3.03
CA ASP A 40 11.95 12.36 -3.72
C ASP A 40 11.13 11.23 -3.07
N PHE A 41 10.20 11.56 -2.17
CA PHE A 41 9.43 10.58 -1.41
C PHE A 41 8.71 9.54 -2.30
N PHE A 42 8.25 9.95 -3.49
CA PHE A 42 7.56 9.05 -4.43
C PHE A 42 8.48 8.32 -5.41
N ASP A 43 9.69 8.83 -5.64
CA ASP A 43 10.56 8.33 -6.71
C ASP A 43 10.93 6.85 -6.50
N TYR A 44 10.81 6.38 -5.26
CA TYR A 44 11.07 4.99 -4.85
C TYR A 44 9.90 4.35 -4.11
N ALA A 45 8.68 4.90 -4.23
CA ALA A 45 7.52 4.37 -3.52
C ALA A 45 6.90 3.14 -4.21
N TYR A 46 7.02 3.03 -5.53
CA TYR A 46 6.32 2.04 -6.34
C TYR A 46 7.27 1.09 -7.04
N PHE A 47 7.06 -0.20 -6.85
CA PHE A 47 7.83 -1.28 -7.46
C PHE A 47 6.93 -2.20 -8.27
N LYS A 48 7.50 -2.99 -9.16
CA LYS A 48 6.79 -4.06 -9.89
C LYS A 48 7.27 -5.42 -9.40
N GLY A 49 6.34 -6.34 -9.20
CA GLY A 49 6.64 -7.74 -8.87
C GLY A 49 5.62 -8.68 -9.47
N LYS A 50 6.00 -9.94 -9.62
CA LYS A 50 5.18 -11.00 -10.20
C LYS A 50 4.36 -11.68 -9.12
N THR A 51 3.04 -11.75 -9.30
CA THR A 51 2.17 -12.53 -8.39
C THR A 51 2.46 -14.02 -8.51
N ASP A 52 2.54 -14.72 -7.39
CA ASP A 52 2.75 -16.16 -7.33
C ASP A 52 1.43 -16.98 -7.43
N ILE A 53 0.30 -16.28 -7.37
CA ILE A 53 -1.06 -16.81 -7.52
C ILE A 53 -1.83 -16.13 -8.64
N GLU A 54 -2.94 -16.75 -9.06
CA GLU A 54 -3.97 -16.07 -9.83
C GLU A 54 -4.83 -15.19 -8.92
N ILE A 55 -5.20 -14.01 -9.41
CA ILE A 55 -6.03 -13.06 -8.66
C ILE A 55 -7.30 -12.76 -9.45
N VAL A 56 -8.45 -12.90 -8.80
CA VAL A 56 -9.75 -12.45 -9.32
C VAL A 56 -9.97 -11.01 -8.83
N PRO A 57 -9.85 -10.00 -9.71
CA PRO A 57 -10.00 -8.61 -9.30
C PRO A 57 -11.47 -8.25 -9.10
N ASP A 58 -11.70 -7.12 -8.44
CA ASP A 58 -13.02 -6.50 -8.46
C ASP A 58 -13.24 -5.79 -9.81
N ALA A 59 -14.46 -5.84 -10.34
CA ALA A 59 -14.78 -5.24 -11.63
C ALA A 59 -14.79 -3.70 -11.59
N THR A 60 -14.95 -3.11 -10.40
CA THR A 60 -15.25 -1.69 -10.22
C THR A 60 -14.26 -0.95 -9.33
N ASN A 61 -13.64 -1.63 -8.38
CA ASN A 61 -12.81 -1.03 -7.34
C ASN A 61 -11.39 -1.59 -7.40
N ARG A 62 -10.40 -0.71 -7.27
CA ARG A 62 -9.03 -1.17 -7.00
C ARG A 62 -9.01 -1.80 -5.62
N LYS A 63 -8.19 -2.83 -5.45
CA LYS A 63 -7.92 -3.42 -4.14
C LYS A 63 -6.47 -3.21 -3.77
N LEU A 64 -6.25 -2.87 -2.50
CA LEU A 64 -4.96 -2.87 -1.87
C LEU A 64 -4.89 -4.12 -1.02
N LEU A 65 -3.91 -4.97 -1.25
CA LEU A 65 -3.76 -6.24 -0.55
C LEU A 65 -2.44 -6.27 0.21
N TRP A 66 -2.45 -6.84 1.42
CA TRP A 66 -1.23 -7.17 2.14
C TRP A 66 -0.48 -8.29 1.43
N GLY A 67 0.85 -8.20 1.42
CA GLY A 67 1.69 -9.22 0.81
C GLY A 67 3.10 -9.26 1.38
N HIS A 68 3.82 -10.28 0.93
CA HIS A 68 5.26 -10.37 1.06
C HIS A 68 5.92 -10.22 -0.31
N TYR A 69 6.87 -9.30 -0.44
CA TYR A 69 7.79 -9.26 -1.57
C TYR A 69 9.09 -9.99 -1.21
N LYS A 70 9.63 -10.74 -2.17
CA LYS A 70 10.97 -11.33 -2.12
C LYS A 70 11.73 -10.94 -3.39
N ALA A 71 12.96 -10.46 -3.23
CA ALA A 71 13.84 -10.24 -4.37
C ALA A 71 14.35 -11.59 -4.89
N HIS A 72 14.21 -11.83 -6.18
CA HIS A 72 14.76 -12.97 -6.88
C HIS A 72 16.16 -12.64 -7.42
N GLU A 73 17.00 -13.66 -7.64
CA GLU A 73 18.39 -13.47 -8.14
C GLU A 73 18.46 -12.77 -9.50
N SER A 74 17.38 -12.81 -10.28
CA SER A 74 17.23 -12.10 -11.55
C SER A 74 17.01 -10.59 -11.41
N GLY A 75 16.85 -10.07 -10.19
CA GLY A 75 16.48 -8.68 -9.92
C GLY A 75 14.97 -8.41 -9.98
N GLU A 76 14.16 -9.42 -10.29
CA GLU A 76 12.69 -9.33 -10.23
C GLU A 76 12.19 -9.53 -8.79
N TYR A 77 11.00 -9.02 -8.49
CA TYR A 77 10.32 -9.30 -7.24
C TYR A 77 9.24 -10.35 -7.44
N ILE A 78 9.13 -11.29 -6.50
CA ILE A 78 7.98 -12.19 -6.38
C ILE A 78 7.08 -11.67 -5.26
N LEU A 79 5.77 -11.65 -5.52
CA LEU A 79 4.74 -11.19 -4.60
C LEU A 79 3.91 -12.39 -4.14
N GLU A 80 3.91 -12.62 -2.83
CA GLU A 80 3.06 -13.58 -2.13
C GLU A 80 1.92 -12.81 -1.47
N ILE A 81 0.67 -13.04 -1.88
CA ILE A 81 -0.48 -12.34 -1.32
C ILE A 81 -0.90 -13.00 0.00
N ILE A 82 -1.06 -12.19 1.05
CA ILE A 82 -1.58 -12.66 2.33
C ILE A 82 -3.11 -12.71 2.24
N GLU A 83 -3.69 -13.86 2.55
CA GLU A 83 -5.14 -14.02 2.64
C GLU A 83 -5.69 -13.13 3.77
N GLN A 84 -6.74 -12.39 3.46
CA GLN A 84 -7.36 -11.44 4.39
C GLN A 84 -8.77 -11.91 4.74
N GLN A 85 -9.04 -12.08 6.02
CA GLN A 85 -10.40 -12.17 6.52
C GLN A 85 -10.79 -10.88 7.24
N PRO A 86 -12.08 -10.51 7.24
CA PRO A 86 -12.55 -9.33 7.97
C PRO A 86 -12.11 -9.34 9.43
N TYR A 87 -11.71 -8.18 9.96
CA TYR A 87 -11.32 -7.97 11.36
C TYR A 87 -10.06 -8.70 11.85
N GLN A 88 -9.27 -9.31 10.96
CA GLN A 88 -7.95 -9.85 11.32
C GLN A 88 -6.89 -8.75 11.44
N ILE A 89 -6.03 -8.85 12.45
CA ILE A 89 -4.93 -7.91 12.68
C ILE A 89 -3.59 -8.46 12.18
N GLU A 90 -3.52 -9.74 11.87
CA GLU A 90 -2.28 -10.43 11.51
C GLU A 90 -1.66 -9.92 10.20
N PRO A 91 -2.40 -9.67 9.10
CA PRO A 91 -1.81 -9.22 7.85
C PRO A 91 -0.91 -7.97 7.97
N PRO A 92 -1.33 -6.85 8.60
CA PRO A 92 -0.46 -5.68 8.75
C PRO A 92 0.75 -5.91 9.66
N LEU A 93 0.75 -6.95 10.51
CA LEU A 93 1.88 -7.24 11.41
C LEU A 93 2.96 -8.10 10.75
N SER A 94 2.62 -8.86 9.70
CA SER A 94 3.56 -9.75 9.02
C SER A 94 3.98 -9.24 7.63
N ALA A 95 3.13 -8.47 6.95
CA ALA A 95 3.40 -7.97 5.60
C ALA A 95 4.67 -7.12 5.53
N ASN A 96 5.32 -7.14 4.36
CA ASN A 96 6.39 -6.18 4.01
C ASN A 96 6.05 -5.38 2.75
N CYS A 97 4.88 -5.60 2.15
CA CYS A 97 4.36 -4.72 1.11
C CYS A 97 2.83 -4.62 1.09
N ILE A 98 2.37 -3.60 0.37
CA ILE A 98 0.99 -3.45 -0.09
C ILE A 98 0.98 -3.60 -1.61
N VAL A 99 0.26 -4.60 -2.11
CA VAL A 99 0.07 -4.89 -3.54
C VAL A 99 -1.16 -4.16 -4.07
N MET A 100 -1.00 -3.49 -5.21
CA MET A 100 -2.08 -2.78 -5.91
C MET A 100 -2.68 -3.65 -6.99
N VAL A 101 -3.91 -4.12 -6.75
CA VAL A 101 -4.69 -4.88 -7.73
C VAL A 101 -5.58 -3.92 -8.52
N PRO A 102 -5.44 -3.83 -9.86
CA PRO A 102 -6.31 -3.00 -10.68
C PRO A 102 -7.75 -3.53 -10.68
N PHE A 103 -8.74 -2.67 -10.92
CA PHE A 103 -10.08 -3.13 -11.24
C PHE A 103 -10.11 -3.63 -12.68
N GLN A 104 -10.67 -4.81 -12.90
CA GLN A 104 -10.88 -5.38 -14.24
C GLN A 104 -11.73 -6.65 -14.15
N GLU A 105 -12.42 -7.00 -15.24
CA GLU A 105 -13.21 -8.24 -15.32
C GLU A 105 -12.34 -9.49 -15.51
N LYS A 106 -11.14 -9.34 -16.06
CA LYS A 106 -10.25 -10.46 -16.38
C LYS A 106 -9.43 -10.88 -15.17
N VAL A 107 -9.29 -12.18 -14.98
CA VAL A 107 -8.36 -12.77 -14.00
C VAL A 107 -6.93 -12.33 -14.32
N ILE A 108 -6.18 -11.98 -13.28
CA ILE A 108 -4.74 -11.73 -13.38
C ILE A 108 -4.05 -13.07 -13.21
N ALA A 109 -3.48 -13.58 -14.31
CA ALA A 109 -2.76 -14.84 -14.29
C ALA A 109 -1.51 -14.77 -13.41
N LYS A 110 -1.14 -15.90 -12.81
CA LYS A 110 0.14 -16.09 -12.11
C LYS A 110 1.32 -15.65 -12.98
N GLY A 111 2.30 -14.99 -12.37
CA GLY A 111 3.51 -14.50 -13.05
C GLY A 111 3.36 -13.13 -13.72
N ASN A 112 2.14 -12.55 -13.72
CA ASN A 112 1.93 -11.18 -14.19
C ASN A 112 2.45 -10.15 -13.19
N ASP A 113 2.90 -9.02 -13.74
CA ASP A 113 3.39 -7.91 -12.94
C ASP A 113 2.24 -7.15 -12.31
N LEU A 114 2.38 -6.88 -11.01
CA LEU A 114 1.58 -5.95 -10.23
C LEU A 114 2.47 -4.88 -9.62
N TYR A 115 1.89 -3.70 -9.42
CA TYR A 115 2.55 -2.67 -8.63
C TYR A 115 2.43 -2.99 -7.15
N PHE A 116 3.47 -2.67 -6.37
CA PHE A 116 3.43 -2.74 -4.92
C PHE A 116 4.21 -1.59 -4.29
N MET A 117 3.86 -1.27 -3.04
CA MET A 117 4.62 -0.36 -2.17
C MET A 117 5.30 -1.17 -1.08
N LYS A 118 6.57 -0.86 -0.81
CA LYS A 118 7.32 -1.36 0.34
C LYS A 118 6.84 -0.65 1.61
N ILE A 119 6.69 -1.37 2.72
CA ILE A 119 6.20 -0.79 4.00
C ILE A 119 7.22 -0.83 5.15
N ASP A 120 8.39 -1.40 4.87
CA ASP A 120 9.62 -1.33 5.65
C ASP A 120 10.05 0.11 6.02
#